data_AF-A0A6N6S078-F1
#
_entry.id   AF-A0A6N6S078-F1
#
_cell.length_a   1.000
_cell.length_b   1.000
_cell.length_c   1.000
_cell.angle_alpha   90.00
_cell.angle_beta   90.00
_cell.angle_gamma   90.00
#
_symmetry.space_group_name_H-M   'P 1'
#
loop_
_entity.id
_entity.type
_entity.pdbx_description
1 polymer ?
#
loop_
_entity_poly.entity_id
_entity_poly.type
_entity_poly.pdbx_seq_one_letter_code
_entity_poly.pdbx_strand_id
1 'polypeptide(L)' 'MRDRNGFTLLELLVVVLLISAFVFIAVPKIKSGTEINIKSAATNLTATIRYLYSEAAFKKNIYRLVFDIDRDEYWVEVL' A
#
# COMPACT_ATOMS: atom_id res chain seq x y z
N MET A 1 46.75 23.61 -12.36
CA MET A 1 46.36 24.15 -11.04
C MET A 1 44.94 23.67 -10.78
N ARG A 2 44.64 23.03 -9.65
CA ARG A 2 43.29 22.52 -9.36
C ARG A 2 42.52 23.62 -8.65
N ASP A 3 41.62 24.29 -9.36
CA ASP A 3 40.68 25.24 -8.79
C ASP A 3 39.73 24.48 -7.85
N ARG A 4 39.92 24.67 -6.54
CA ARG A 4 39.00 24.17 -5.51
C ARG A 4 38.04 25.29 -5.17
N ASN A 5 37.10 25.55 -6.06
CA ASN A 5 36.02 26.48 -5.77
C ASN A 5 34.99 25.76 -4.89
N GLY A 6 34.72 26.32 -3.71
CA GLY A 6 33.66 25.87 -2.83
C GLY A 6 32.29 26.32 -3.32
N PHE A 7 31.23 25.70 -2.79
CA PHE A 7 29.86 26.13 -3.05
C PHE A 7 29.59 27.50 -2.41
N THR A 8 28.85 28.32 -3.13
CA THR A 8 28.31 29.57 -2.63
C THR A 8 27.10 29.29 -1.71
N LEU A 9 26.81 30.25 -0.83
CA LEU A 9 25.61 30.21 0.00
C LEU A 9 24.32 30.18 -0.84
N LEU A 10 24.35 30.85 -2.00
CA LEU A 10 23.22 30.89 -2.93
C LEU A 10 22.91 29.49 -3.50
N GLU A 11 23.95 28.77 -3.92
CA GLU A 11 23.79 27.40 -4.44
C GLU A 11 23.20 26.46 -3.39
N LEU A 12 23.67 26.55 -2.14
CA LEU A 12 23.10 25.75 -1.05
C LEU A 12 21.64 26.10 -0.78
N LEU A 13 21.26 27.38 -0.82
CA LEU A 13 19.87 27.81 -0.66
C LEU A 13 18.98 27.20 -1.75
N VAL A 14 19.41 27.28 -3.01
CA VAL A 14 18.66 26.71 -4.14
C VAL A 14 18.54 25.20 -4.00
N VAL A 15 19.60 24.49 -3.60
CA VAL A 15 19.57 23.05 -3.39
C VAL A 15 18.58 22.66 -2.30
N VAL A 16 18.58 23.34 -1.15
CA VAL A 16 17.64 23.06 -0.05
C VAL A 16 16.19 23.36 -0.47
N LEU A 17 15.97 24.44 -1.23
CA LEU A 17 14.66 24.77 -1.77
C LEU A 17 14.14 23.67 -2.72
N LEU A 18 15.01 23.15 -3.60
CA LEU A 18 14.63 22.07 -4.51
C LEU A 18 14.36 20.76 -3.76
N ILE A 19 15.23 20.38 -2.82
CA ILE A 19 15.02 19.17 -2.00
C ILE A 19 13.69 19.26 -1.25
N SER A 20 13.41 20.39 -0.60
CA SER A 20 12.16 20.56 0.14
C SER A 20 10.93 20.51 -0.77
N ALA A 21 10.99 21.10 -1.96
CA ALA A 21 9.92 20.99 -2.97
C ALA A 21 9.68 19.54 -3.40
N PHE A 22 10.74 18.77 -3.67
CA PHE A 22 10.60 17.35 -4.02
C PHE A 22 10.03 16.52 -2.87
N VAL A 23 10.51 16.72 -1.64
CA VAL A 23 10.01 16.02 -0.45
C VAL A 23 8.53 16.32 -0.22
N PHE A 24 8.12 17.59 -0.36
CA PHE A 24 6.73 18.01 -0.20
C PHE A 24 5.77 17.26 -1.15
N ILE A 25 6.22 16.97 -2.37
CA ILE A 25 5.42 16.25 -3.37
C ILE A 25 5.53 14.72 -3.20
N ALA A 26 6.72 14.19 -2.92
CA ALA A 26 7.00 12.77 -2.89
C ALA A 26 6.41 12.05 -1.67
N VAL A 27 6.53 12.65 -0.48
CA VAL A 27 6.06 12.06 0.79
C VAL A 27 4.56 11.71 0.79
N PRO A 28 3.62 12.63 0.46
CA PRO A 28 2.20 12.31 0.51
C PRO A 28 1.81 11.23 -0.51
N LYS A 29 2.48 11.14 -1.66
CA LYS A 29 2.23 10.12 -2.69
C LYS A 29 2.58 8.70 -2.22
N ILE A 30 3.64 8.55 -1.43
CA ILE A 30 4.04 7.24 -0.88
C ILE A 30 3.04 6.79 0.19
N LYS A 31 2.60 7.71 1.04
CA LYS A 31 1.64 7.41 2.12
C LYS A 31 0.26 7.00 1.57
N SER A 32 -0.24 7.71 0.55
CA SER A 32 -1.56 7.41 -0.02
C SER A 32 -1.63 6.02 -0.67
N GLY A 33 -0.59 5.59 -1.39
CA GLY A 33 -0.58 4.26 -2.01
C GLY A 33 -0.67 3.11 -1.01
N THR A 34 0.04 3.21 0.12
CA THR A 34 0.11 2.13 1.12
C THR A 34 -1.20 2.00 1.91
N GLU A 35 -1.76 3.13 2.37
CA GLU A 35 -2.96 3.13 3.22
C GLU A 35 -4.24 2.76 2.42
N ILE A 36 -4.31 3.17 1.15
CA ILE A 36 -5.44 2.86 0.26
C ILE A 36 -5.50 1.35 -0.04
N ASN A 37 -4.35 0.68 -0.19
CA ASN A 37 -4.30 -0.74 -0.51
C ASN A 37 -4.84 -1.61 0.62
N ILE A 38 -4.45 -1.34 1.88
CA ILE A 38 -4.88 -2.14 3.03
C ILE A 38 -6.38 -1.99 3.28
N LYS A 39 -6.92 -0.77 3.23
CA LYS A 39 -8.35 -0.53 3.43
C LYS A 39 -9.21 -1.17 2.34
N SER A 40 -8.75 -1.08 1.09
CA SER A 40 -9.45 -1.69 -0.05
C SER A 40 -9.41 -3.22 0.03
N ALA A 41 -8.26 -3.81 0.35
CA ALA A 41 -8.11 -5.24 0.55
C ALA A 41 -9.02 -5.76 1.68
N ALA A 42 -9.05 -5.09 2.84
CA ALA A 42 -9.92 -5.45 3.96
C ALA A 42 -11.41 -5.36 3.61
N THR A 43 -11.79 -4.35 2.82
CA THR A 43 -13.18 -4.17 2.36
C THR A 43 -13.58 -5.29 1.41
N ASN A 44 -12.73 -5.62 0.44
CA ASN A 44 -12.96 -6.73 -0.49
C ASN A 44 -13.07 -8.06 0.24
N LEU A 45 -12.16 -8.34 1.18
CA LEU A 45 -12.19 -9.55 1.99
C LEU A 45 -13.49 -9.66 2.81
N THR A 46 -13.93 -8.57 3.41
CA THR A 46 -15.20 -8.52 4.16
C THR A 46 -16.40 -8.82 3.24
N ALA A 47 -16.41 -8.28 2.03
CA ALA A 47 -17.44 -8.57 1.04
C ALA A 47 -17.45 -10.05 0.65
N THR A 48 -16.28 -10.65 0.42
CA THR A 48 -16.14 -12.09 0.16
C THR A 48 -16.67 -12.93 1.31
N ILE A 49 -16.30 -12.63 2.56
CA ILE A 49 -16.79 -13.37 3.74
C ILE A 49 -18.32 -13.30 3.85
N ARG A 50 -18.91 -12.12 3.65
CA ARG A 50 -20.38 -11.95 3.68
C ARG A 50 -21.08 -12.73 2.57
N TYR A 51 -20.49 -12.74 1.38
CA TYR A 51 -20.98 -13.53 0.26
C TYR A 51 -20.95 -15.03 0.58
N LEU A 52 -19.81 -15.54 1.05
CA LEU A 52 -19.65 -16.95 1.42
C LEU A 52 -20.59 -17.37 2.53
N TYR A 53 -20.81 -16.52 3.54
CA TYR A 53 -21.78 -16.78 4.60
C TYR A 53 -23.21 -16.93 4.05
N SER A 54 -23.62 -16.04 3.14
CA SER A 54 -24.94 -16.07 2.54
C SER A 54 -25.11 -17.32 1.66
N GLU A 55 -24.06 -17.68 0.92
CA GLU A 55 -24.03 -18.86 0.06
C GLU A 55 -24.06 -20.17 0.88
N ALA A 56 -23.33 -20.22 1.99
CA ALA A 56 -23.33 -21.33 2.93
C ALA A 56 -24.73 -21.55 3.53
N ALA A 57 -25.39 -20.46 3.95
CA ALA A 57 -26.75 -20.50 4.50
C ALA A 57 -27.78 -20.99 3.46
N PHE A 58 -27.61 -20.61 2.19
CA PHE A 58 -28.52 -21.01 1.11
C PHE A 58 -28.31 -22.46 0.66
N LYS A 59 -27.05 -22.86 0.43
CA LYS A 59 -26.70 -24.18 -0.12
C LYS A 59 -26.53 -25.29 0.93
N LYS A 60 -26.49 -24.95 2.22
CA LYS A 60 -26.17 -25.86 3.34
C LYS A 60 -24.82 -26.57 3.21
N ASN A 61 -23.89 -25.99 2.45
CA ASN A 61 -22.52 -26.48 2.35
C ASN A 61 -21.61 -25.68 3.27
N ILE A 62 -20.56 -26.32 3.79
CA ILE A 62 -19.58 -25.64 4.62
C ILE A 62 -18.53 -25.05 3.68
N TYR A 63 -18.43 -23.72 3.68
CA TYR A 63 -17.38 -22.99 2.97
C TYR A 63 -16.25 -22.66 3.96
N ARG A 64 -15.02 -23.00 3.58
CA ARG A 64 -13.80 -22.68 4.35
C ARG A 64 -12.96 -21.66 3.59
N LEU A 65 -12.63 -20.56 4.25
CA LEU A 65 -11.69 -19.56 3.74
C LEU A 65 -10.30 -19.88 4.31
N VAL A 66 -9.34 -20.17 3.43
CA VAL A 66 -7.95 -20.52 3.80
C VAL A 66 -7.06 -19.31 3.52
N PHE A 67 -6.20 -18.99 4.49
CA PHE A 67 -5.19 -17.93 4.37
C PHE A 67 -3.79 -18.55 4.41
N ASP A 68 -2.99 -18.29 3.38
CA ASP A 68 -1.57 -18.58 3.34
C ASP A 68 -0.81 -17.25 3.48
N ILE A 69 -0.38 -16.96 4.71
CA ILE A 69 0.33 -15.71 5.03
C ILE A 69 1.76 -15.74 4.51
N ASP A 70 2.36 -16.93 4.36
CA ASP A 70 3.72 -17.08 3.87
C ASP A 70 3.79 -16.79 2.36
N ARG A 71 2.69 -17.04 1.63
CA ARG A 71 2.57 -16.80 0.18
C ARG A 71 1.75 -15.56 -0.21
N ASP A 72 1.16 -14.85 0.75
CA ASP A 72 0.25 -13.72 0.53
C ASP A 72 -0.97 -14.09 -0.34
N GLU A 73 -1.51 -15.30 -0.13
CA GLU A 73 -2.60 -15.86 -0.91
C GLU A 73 -3.80 -16.26 -0.03
N TYR A 74 -5.01 -16.20 -0.58
CA TYR A 74 -6.20 -16.74 0.06
C TYR A 74 -7.16 -17.34 -0.97
N TRP A 75 -7.86 -18.41 -0.59
CA TRP A 75 -8.86 -19.05 -1.45
C TRP A 75 -10.00 -19.69 -0.66
N VAL A 76 -11.04 -20.11 -1.37
CA VAL A 76 -12.27 -20.70 -0.82
C VAL A 76 -12.33 -22.16 -1.18
N GLU A 77 -12.62 -23.00 -0.19
CA GLU A 77 -12.88 -24.44 -0.34
C GLU A 77 -14.30 -24.77 0.08
N VAL A 78 -14.92 -25.74 -0.60
CA VAL A 78 -16.23 -26.29 -0.25
C VAL A 78 -16.01 -27.68 0.31
N LEU A 79 -16.53 -27.95 1.52
CA LEU A 79 -16.51 -29.26 2.16
C LEU A 79 -17.78 -30.06 1.86
#